data_AF-A0A4S3PLA0-F1
#
_entry.id   AF-A0A4S3PLA0-F1
#
_cell.length_a   1.000
_cell.length_b   1.000
_cell.length_c   1.000
_cell.angle_alpha   90.00
_cell.angle_beta   90.00
_cell.angle_gamma   90.00
#
_symmetry.space_group_name_H-M   'P 1'
#
loop_
_entity.id
_entity.type
_entity.pdbx_description
1 polymer ?
#
loop_
_entity_poly.entity_id
_entity_poly.type
_entity_poly.pdbx_seq_one_letter_code
_entity_poly.pdbx_strand_id
1 'polypeptide(L)'
;MAVEDTILIKIGKSYREGMSAEDLYNATSISWKISREKLQSGDYKFYCAIYNNKIKEVYEFIGYEKDERPEKEGRYILKGKIAEMQIRNILLDLDVSSLHKGLGNPIKYENMEKLLKIARTEIGPTEVYTLPETEENSEFFIESILINLAKKNTEIKTISTQKSNWITRVDEKGIYVETESSREKYQNGEKESPWDYITFAFIMQGWEEFIKVRTATQSDFIKTKGRSSFLMAFFSQLPFVGVTTKETKVAITLKEYTTDQLPEGNIELTISFLDEIIKDNIDPRKINSIFKEEKIIRLKSRARQGLKL
;
A
#
# COMPACT_ATOMS: atom_id res chain seq x y z
N MET A 1 -13.40 -25.97 -12.42
CA MET A 1 -13.49 -24.99 -13.52
C MET A 1 -13.27 -23.63 -12.90
N ALA A 2 -12.31 -22.84 -13.40
CA ALA A 2 -12.15 -21.46 -12.96
C ALA A 2 -13.42 -20.67 -13.31
N VAL A 3 -14.03 -20.00 -12.34
CA VAL A 3 -15.23 -19.18 -12.57
C VAL A 3 -14.79 -17.92 -13.32
N GLU A 4 -15.39 -17.66 -14.49
CA GLU A 4 -15.21 -16.38 -15.19
C GLU A 4 -15.93 -15.29 -14.38
N ASP A 5 -15.18 -14.43 -13.69
CA ASP A 5 -15.72 -13.39 -12.80
C ASP A 5 -15.38 -11.96 -13.27
N THR A 6 -14.63 -11.83 -14.37
CA THR A 6 -14.13 -10.54 -14.86
C THR A 6 -14.38 -10.37 -16.37
N ILE A 7 -14.95 -9.24 -16.76
CA ILE A 7 -15.23 -8.89 -18.16
C ILE A 7 -14.20 -7.88 -18.68
N LEU A 8 -13.42 -8.26 -19.68
CA LEU A 8 -12.41 -7.44 -20.34
C LEU A 8 -12.99 -6.80 -21.61
N ILE A 9 -13.01 -5.46 -21.69
CA ILE A 9 -13.69 -4.72 -22.77
C ILE A 9 -12.75 -3.74 -23.46
N LYS A 10 -12.47 -3.99 -24.75
CA LYS A 10 -11.70 -3.09 -25.59
C LYS A 10 -12.53 -1.90 -26.05
N ILE A 11 -12.17 -0.69 -25.60
CA ILE A 11 -12.89 0.56 -25.92
C ILE A 11 -12.40 1.25 -27.20
N GLY A 12 -11.27 0.81 -27.77
CA GLY A 12 -10.81 1.15 -29.12
C GLY A 12 -10.99 2.63 -29.50
N LYS A 13 -11.88 2.90 -30.47
CA LYS A 13 -12.16 4.24 -31.03
C LYS A 13 -12.72 5.26 -30.04
N SER A 14 -13.29 4.80 -28.92
CA SER A 14 -13.88 5.67 -27.90
C SER A 14 -12.83 6.21 -26.92
N TYR A 15 -11.61 5.65 -26.94
CA TYR A 15 -10.53 6.09 -26.07
C TYR A 15 -9.87 7.38 -26.57
N ARG A 16 -9.58 8.28 -25.63
CA ARG A 16 -8.74 9.46 -25.80
C ARG A 16 -7.78 9.52 -24.62
N GLU A 17 -6.55 9.92 -24.91
CA GLU A 17 -5.53 10.08 -23.87
C GLU A 17 -6.00 11.10 -22.84
N GLY A 18 -5.90 10.75 -21.54
CA GLY A 18 -6.31 11.63 -20.44
C GLY A 18 -7.81 11.62 -20.10
N MET A 19 -8.59 10.67 -20.64
CA MET A 19 -9.96 10.45 -20.18
C MET A 19 -10.04 10.19 -18.67
N SER A 20 -11.02 10.79 -18.01
CA SER A 20 -11.29 10.54 -16.60
C SER A 20 -11.83 9.11 -16.38
N ALA A 21 -11.84 8.65 -15.13
CA ALA A 21 -12.45 7.36 -14.80
C ALA A 21 -13.94 7.30 -15.18
N GLU A 22 -14.64 8.43 -15.17
CA GLU A 22 -16.04 8.55 -15.60
C GLU A 22 -16.18 8.52 -17.14
N ASP A 23 -15.29 9.19 -17.87
CA ASP A 23 -15.25 9.10 -19.33
C ASP A 23 -14.97 7.66 -19.79
N LEU A 24 -14.00 7.01 -19.15
CA LEU A 24 -13.69 5.59 -19.37
C LEU A 24 -14.89 4.72 -19.00
N TYR A 25 -15.63 5.06 -17.95
CA TYR A 25 -16.80 4.31 -17.52
C TYR A 25 -17.86 4.36 -18.61
N ASN A 26 -18.15 5.54 -19.13
CA ASN A 26 -19.12 5.74 -20.21
C ASN A 26 -18.69 5.00 -21.49
N ALA A 27 -17.41 5.03 -21.84
CA ALA A 27 -16.89 4.30 -23.00
C ALA A 27 -16.94 2.77 -22.82
N THR A 28 -16.86 2.28 -21.57
CA THR A 28 -16.74 0.85 -21.25
C THR A 28 -18.06 0.21 -20.87
N SER A 29 -19.04 0.96 -20.37
CA SER A 29 -20.32 0.43 -19.87
C SER A 29 -21.42 0.40 -20.93
N ILE A 30 -21.35 1.27 -21.95
CA ILE A 30 -22.51 1.55 -22.79
C ILE A 30 -22.58 0.62 -24.02
N SER A 31 -23.67 -0.15 -24.09
CA SER A 31 -24.20 -0.75 -25.33
C SER A 31 -23.34 -1.85 -25.97
N TRP A 32 -23.14 -2.94 -25.25
CA TRP A 32 -22.36 -4.10 -25.68
C TRP A 32 -23.23 -5.26 -26.13
N LYS A 33 -22.82 -5.94 -27.21
CA LYS A 33 -23.46 -7.19 -27.65
C LYS A 33 -22.95 -8.34 -26.80
N ILE A 34 -23.57 -8.51 -25.65
CA ILE A 34 -23.25 -9.56 -24.67
C ILE A 34 -24.37 -10.60 -24.67
N SER A 35 -23.99 -11.89 -24.55
CA SER A 35 -24.98 -12.96 -24.39
C SER A 35 -25.72 -12.82 -23.05
N ARG A 36 -27.06 -12.80 -23.10
CA ARG A 36 -27.92 -12.79 -21.92
C ARG A 36 -27.66 -13.98 -21.01
N GLU A 37 -27.49 -15.16 -21.59
CA GLU A 37 -27.19 -16.39 -20.83
C GLU A 37 -25.90 -16.21 -20.04
N LYS A 38 -24.85 -15.65 -20.67
CA LYS A 38 -23.59 -15.37 -19.97
C LYS A 38 -23.74 -14.38 -18.82
N LEU A 39 -24.54 -13.33 -18.97
CA LEU A 39 -24.81 -12.35 -17.91
C LEU A 39 -25.67 -12.92 -16.77
N GLN A 40 -26.54 -13.87 -17.06
CA GLN A 40 -27.39 -14.51 -16.06
C GLN A 40 -26.68 -15.64 -15.32
N SER A 41 -25.82 -16.40 -16.01
CA SER A 41 -25.10 -17.53 -15.43
C SER A 41 -23.74 -17.15 -14.84
N GLY A 42 -23.22 -15.97 -15.17
CA GLY A 42 -21.91 -15.50 -14.72
C GLY A 42 -21.99 -14.78 -13.38
N ASP A 43 -21.14 -15.18 -12.44
CA ASP A 43 -20.92 -14.47 -11.17
C ASP A 43 -19.86 -13.38 -11.36
N TYR A 44 -20.14 -12.42 -12.27
CA TYR A 44 -19.20 -11.36 -12.58
C TYR A 44 -19.11 -10.36 -11.44
N LYS A 45 -17.88 -10.06 -11.03
CA LYS A 45 -17.56 -9.11 -9.98
C LYS A 45 -16.94 -7.84 -10.54
N PHE A 46 -16.28 -7.94 -11.70
CA PHE A 46 -15.56 -6.81 -12.29
C PHE A 46 -15.73 -6.70 -13.80
N TYR A 47 -15.54 -5.50 -14.32
CA TYR A 47 -15.27 -5.28 -15.73
C TYR A 47 -14.22 -4.18 -15.94
N CYS A 48 -13.40 -4.35 -16.97
CA CYS A 48 -12.21 -3.55 -17.20
C CYS A 48 -12.25 -2.84 -18.55
N ALA A 49 -11.89 -1.57 -18.56
CA ALA A 49 -11.64 -0.79 -19.77
C ALA A 49 -10.26 -1.16 -20.33
N ILE A 50 -10.18 -1.57 -21.60
CA ILE A 50 -8.91 -1.94 -22.24
C ILE A 50 -8.64 -1.06 -23.45
N TYR A 51 -7.41 -0.55 -23.52
CA TYR A 51 -6.89 0.14 -24.69
C TYR A 51 -5.44 -0.26 -24.93
N ASN A 52 -5.07 -0.53 -26.19
CA ASN A 52 -3.75 -1.03 -26.58
C ASN A 52 -3.24 -2.20 -25.71
N ASN A 53 -4.14 -3.16 -25.47
CA ASN A 53 -3.91 -4.35 -24.63
C ASN A 53 -3.58 -4.06 -23.17
N LYS A 54 -3.74 -2.82 -22.70
CA LYS A 54 -3.58 -2.45 -21.30
C LYS A 54 -4.90 -2.14 -20.65
N ILE A 55 -5.05 -2.54 -19.39
CA ILE A 55 -6.18 -2.13 -18.56
C ILE A 55 -6.01 -0.65 -18.24
N LYS A 56 -7.04 0.15 -18.51
CA LYS A 56 -7.08 1.60 -18.27
C LYS A 56 -7.97 1.99 -17.11
N GLU A 57 -8.95 1.17 -16.77
CA GLU A 57 -9.74 1.33 -15.55
C GLU A 57 -10.43 0.01 -15.18
N VAL A 58 -10.75 -0.15 -13.89
CA VAL A 58 -11.47 -1.31 -13.33
C VAL A 58 -12.71 -0.84 -12.59
N TYR A 59 -13.82 -1.51 -12.86
CA TYR A 59 -15.12 -1.24 -12.26
C TYR A 59 -15.66 -2.49 -11.57
N GLU A 60 -16.28 -2.30 -10.41
CA GLU A 60 -17.12 -3.32 -9.81
C GLU A 60 -18.39 -3.49 -10.63
N PHE A 61 -18.75 -4.74 -10.90
CA PHE A 61 -19.98 -5.09 -11.59
C PHE A 61 -21.13 -5.16 -10.59
N ILE A 62 -22.12 -4.29 -10.77
CA ILE A 62 -23.33 -4.23 -9.93
C ILE A 62 -24.50 -4.88 -10.65
N GLY A 63 -24.55 -4.80 -11.97
CA GLY A 63 -25.61 -5.38 -12.77
C GLY A 63 -25.58 -4.92 -14.21
N TYR A 64 -26.69 -5.13 -14.91
CA TYR A 64 -26.84 -4.75 -16.30
C TYR A 64 -28.29 -4.44 -16.63
N GLU A 65 -28.51 -3.65 -17.67
CA GLU A 65 -29.83 -3.35 -18.22
C GLU A 65 -29.80 -3.49 -19.75
N LYS A 66 -30.97 -3.71 -20.35
CA LYS A 66 -31.09 -3.74 -21.81
C LYS A 66 -30.97 -2.32 -22.34
N ASP A 67 -30.26 -2.15 -23.45
CA ASP A 67 -30.27 -0.89 -24.18
C ASP A 67 -31.59 -0.77 -24.95
N GLU A 68 -32.46 0.14 -24.51
CA GLU A 68 -33.82 0.32 -25.07
C GLU A 68 -33.83 1.11 -26.39
N ARG A 69 -32.69 1.66 -26.81
CA ARG A 69 -32.60 2.39 -28.08
C ARG A 69 -32.86 1.45 -29.26
N PRO A 70 -33.77 1.80 -30.19
CA PRO A 70 -34.16 0.91 -31.30
C PRO A 70 -32.98 0.39 -32.14
N GLU A 71 -31.96 1.22 -32.37
CA GLU A 71 -30.75 0.87 -33.14
C GLU A 71 -29.75 0.00 -32.37
N LYS A 72 -30.01 -0.29 -31.10
CA LYS A 72 -29.15 -1.04 -30.17
C LYS A 72 -29.78 -2.35 -29.70
N GLU A 73 -30.75 -2.88 -30.46
CA GLU A 73 -31.43 -4.12 -30.12
C GLU A 73 -30.44 -5.27 -29.82
N GLY A 74 -30.70 -5.98 -28.72
CA GLY A 74 -29.85 -7.09 -28.24
C GLY A 74 -28.53 -6.66 -27.60
N ARG A 75 -28.37 -5.38 -27.26
CA ARG A 75 -27.24 -4.87 -26.49
C ARG A 75 -27.61 -4.57 -25.05
N TYR A 76 -26.60 -4.61 -24.19
CA TYR A 76 -26.73 -4.39 -22.76
C TYR A 76 -25.81 -3.25 -22.32
N ILE A 77 -26.27 -2.49 -21.33
CA ILE A 77 -25.49 -1.49 -20.62
C ILE A 77 -25.08 -2.11 -19.28
N LEU A 78 -23.78 -2.11 -19.01
CA LEU A 78 -23.24 -2.58 -17.73
C LEU A 78 -23.39 -1.48 -16.68
N LYS A 79 -23.72 -1.87 -15.45
CA LYS A 79 -23.80 -0.98 -14.30
C LYS A 79 -22.68 -1.34 -13.35
N GLY A 80 -21.95 -0.32 -12.93
CA GLY A 80 -20.88 -0.48 -11.99
C GLY A 80 -20.51 0.81 -11.30
N LYS A 81 -19.52 0.71 -10.44
CA LYS A 81 -18.82 1.83 -9.83
C LYS A 81 -17.32 1.59 -9.98
N ILE A 82 -16.52 2.65 -9.81
CA ILE A 82 -15.06 2.50 -9.74
C ILE A 82 -14.73 1.47 -8.67
N ALA A 83 -13.91 0.47 -9.02
CA ALA A 83 -13.51 -0.57 -8.09
C ALA A 83 -12.61 -0.01 -6.98
N GLU A 84 -12.47 -0.76 -5.89
CA GLU A 84 -11.54 -0.42 -4.82
C GLU A 84 -10.10 -0.21 -5.32
N MET A 85 -9.39 0.70 -4.66
CA MET A 85 -8.08 1.16 -5.10
C MET A 85 -7.05 0.03 -5.11
N GLN A 86 -7.11 -0.93 -4.18
CA GLN A 86 -6.28 -2.13 -4.18
C GLN A 86 -6.30 -2.89 -5.50
N ILE A 87 -7.49 -3.25 -5.99
CA ILE A 87 -7.65 -4.03 -7.22
C ILE A 87 -7.20 -3.19 -8.41
N ARG A 88 -7.54 -1.91 -8.41
CA ARG A 88 -7.12 -0.97 -9.46
C ARG A 88 -5.61 -0.84 -9.53
N ASN A 89 -4.92 -0.68 -8.41
CA ASN A 89 -3.46 -0.52 -8.39
C ASN A 89 -2.74 -1.75 -8.94
N ILE A 90 -3.30 -2.96 -8.75
CA ILE A 90 -2.69 -4.20 -9.28
C ILE A 90 -2.93 -4.34 -10.79
N LEU A 91 -4.11 -3.92 -11.26
CA LEU A 91 -4.56 -4.20 -12.62
C LEU A 91 -4.34 -3.04 -13.60
N LEU A 92 -4.27 -1.79 -13.14
CA LEU A 92 -4.05 -0.65 -14.00
C LEU A 92 -2.73 -0.79 -14.75
N ASP A 93 -2.78 -0.49 -16.05
CA ASP A 93 -1.71 -0.64 -17.03
C ASP A 93 -1.14 -2.05 -17.24
N LEU A 94 -1.72 -3.08 -16.59
CA LEU A 94 -1.40 -4.50 -16.82
C LEU A 94 -1.57 -4.87 -18.29
N ASP A 95 -0.56 -5.53 -18.86
CA ASP A 95 -0.62 -6.02 -20.24
C ASP A 95 -1.42 -7.32 -20.32
N VAL A 96 -2.60 -7.24 -20.92
CA VAL A 96 -3.51 -8.37 -21.15
C VAL A 96 -3.44 -8.89 -22.60
N SER A 97 -2.40 -8.56 -23.34
CA SER A 97 -2.16 -9.05 -24.71
C SER A 97 -2.12 -10.58 -24.76
N SER A 98 -1.62 -11.24 -23.71
CA SER A 98 -1.60 -12.70 -23.61
C SER A 98 -3.02 -13.31 -23.55
N LEU A 99 -4.01 -12.56 -23.05
CA LEU A 99 -5.40 -13.00 -22.83
C LEU A 99 -6.36 -12.58 -23.94
N HIS A 100 -6.13 -11.41 -24.54
CA HIS A 100 -7.05 -10.78 -25.48
C HIS A 100 -6.38 -10.44 -26.82
N LYS A 101 -5.90 -11.46 -27.54
CA LYS A 101 -5.12 -11.35 -28.79
C LYS A 101 -5.92 -10.93 -30.04
N GLY A 102 -7.24 -11.11 -30.03
CA GLY A 102 -8.09 -10.88 -31.21
C GLY A 102 -8.53 -9.43 -31.42
N LEU A 103 -8.71 -9.04 -32.70
CA LEU A 103 -9.33 -7.78 -33.14
C LEU A 103 -10.85 -7.86 -33.35
N GLY A 104 -11.42 -9.08 -33.39
CA GLY A 104 -12.82 -9.31 -33.75
C GLY A 104 -13.82 -9.01 -32.63
N ASN A 105 -13.72 -9.71 -31.50
CA ASN A 105 -14.61 -9.49 -30.36
C ASN A 105 -13.93 -8.55 -29.34
N PRO A 106 -14.48 -7.35 -29.08
CA PRO A 106 -13.94 -6.45 -28.08
C PRO A 106 -14.15 -6.95 -26.64
N ILE A 107 -14.95 -8.00 -26.43
CA ILE A 107 -15.28 -8.53 -25.10
C ILE A 107 -14.60 -9.88 -24.90
N LYS A 108 -13.97 -10.06 -23.74
CA LYS A 108 -13.38 -11.32 -23.29
C LYS A 108 -13.78 -11.56 -21.84
N TYR A 109 -14.04 -12.81 -21.50
CA TYR A 109 -14.34 -13.23 -20.14
C TYR A 109 -13.12 -13.95 -19.59
N GLU A 110 -12.72 -13.59 -18.38
CA GLU A 110 -11.57 -14.16 -17.68
C GLU A 110 -11.86 -14.25 -16.18
N ASN A 111 -10.91 -14.85 -15.46
CA ASN A 111 -10.91 -14.94 -14.00
C ASN A 111 -9.88 -13.96 -13.42
N MET A 112 -10.27 -13.24 -12.38
CA MET A 112 -9.41 -12.36 -11.57
C MET A 112 -8.10 -13.03 -11.15
N GLU A 113 -8.12 -14.28 -10.69
CA GLU A 113 -6.92 -15.02 -10.28
C GLU A 113 -5.88 -15.11 -11.40
N LYS A 114 -6.33 -15.23 -12.65
CA LYS A 114 -5.46 -15.28 -13.82
C LYS A 114 -4.83 -13.93 -14.12
N LEU A 115 -5.60 -12.85 -13.97
CA LEU A 115 -5.09 -11.47 -14.10
C LEU A 115 -4.04 -11.18 -13.02
N LEU A 116 -4.33 -11.53 -11.77
CA LEU A 116 -3.39 -11.38 -10.65
C LEU A 116 -2.10 -12.19 -10.87
N LYS A 117 -2.19 -13.38 -11.47
CA LYS A 117 -1.02 -14.18 -11.82
C LYS A 117 -0.14 -13.51 -12.87
N ILE A 118 -0.74 -12.88 -13.89
CA ILE A 118 0.01 -12.13 -14.91
C ILE A 118 0.69 -10.93 -14.26
N ALA A 119 -0.03 -10.16 -13.45
CA ALA A 119 0.53 -9.02 -12.72
C ALA A 119 1.74 -9.44 -11.87
N ARG A 120 1.65 -10.53 -11.11
CA ARG A 120 2.76 -11.08 -10.32
C ARG A 120 3.96 -11.53 -11.17
N THR A 121 3.74 -11.93 -12.43
CA THR A 121 4.81 -12.38 -13.32
C THR A 121 5.53 -11.20 -13.96
N GLU A 122 4.83 -10.10 -14.27
CA GLU A 122 5.40 -8.86 -14.80
C GLU A 122 6.18 -8.07 -13.75
N ILE A 123 5.85 -8.21 -12.46
CA ILE A 123 6.44 -7.46 -11.35
C ILE A 123 7.72 -8.13 -10.78
N GLY A 124 8.10 -9.33 -11.25
CA GLY A 124 9.20 -10.10 -10.66
C GLY A 124 8.91 -10.55 -9.21
N PRO A 125 9.80 -11.31 -8.54
CA PRO A 125 9.62 -11.69 -7.14
C PRO A 125 9.93 -10.50 -6.23
N THR A 126 9.08 -9.48 -6.29
CA THR A 126 9.05 -8.39 -5.32
C THR A 126 7.84 -8.63 -4.45
N GLU A 127 8.06 -8.77 -3.15
CA GLU A 127 7.00 -8.92 -2.16
C GLU A 127 5.94 -7.84 -2.39
N VAL A 128 4.73 -8.27 -2.76
CA VAL A 128 3.57 -7.40 -2.87
C VAL A 128 3.23 -6.95 -1.46
N TYR A 129 3.72 -5.77 -1.07
CA TYR A 129 3.22 -5.07 0.10
C TYR A 129 1.83 -4.53 -0.23
N THR A 130 0.81 -5.37 -0.06
CA THR A 130 -0.58 -4.93 0.02
C THR A 130 -0.72 -4.01 1.23
N LEU A 131 -1.02 -2.73 0.99
CA LEU A 131 -1.45 -1.82 2.04
C LEU A 131 -2.80 -2.32 2.59
N PRO A 132 -2.96 -2.40 3.92
CA PRO A 132 -4.12 -3.04 4.52
C PRO A 132 -5.37 -2.15 4.47
N GLU A 133 -6.48 -2.69 3.95
CA GLU A 133 -7.79 -2.00 3.81
C GLU A 133 -8.82 -2.40 4.90
N THR A 134 -8.43 -3.15 5.94
CA THR A 134 -9.26 -3.43 7.13
C THR A 134 -8.47 -3.17 8.42
N GLU A 135 -9.16 -2.86 9.52
CA GLU A 135 -8.52 -2.69 10.85
C GLU A 135 -7.65 -3.92 11.21
N GLU A 136 -8.13 -5.14 10.98
CA GLU A 136 -7.36 -6.39 11.18
C GLU A 136 -6.08 -6.46 10.33
N ASN A 137 -6.14 -6.05 9.06
CA ASN A 137 -4.96 -6.06 8.20
C ASN A 137 -3.96 -4.95 8.60
N SER A 138 -4.44 -3.83 9.15
CA SER A 138 -3.61 -2.71 9.59
C SER A 138 -2.81 -3.04 10.86
N GLU A 139 -3.44 -3.78 11.78
CA GLU A 139 -2.78 -4.36 12.94
C GLU A 139 -1.69 -5.35 12.52
N PHE A 140 -1.98 -6.22 11.55
CA PHE A 140 -0.99 -7.17 11.03
C PHE A 140 0.23 -6.48 10.37
N PHE A 141 0.00 -5.36 9.67
CA PHE A 141 1.07 -4.59 9.04
C PHE A 141 1.96 -3.89 10.07
N ILE A 142 1.37 -3.22 11.07
CA ILE A 142 2.18 -2.55 12.10
C ILE A 142 2.91 -3.57 12.97
N GLU A 143 2.28 -4.69 13.31
CA GLU A 143 2.94 -5.79 14.00
C GLU A 143 4.16 -6.27 13.21
N SER A 144 4.01 -6.49 11.91
CA SER A 144 5.11 -6.86 11.01
C SER A 144 6.24 -5.83 10.99
N ILE A 145 5.92 -4.54 11.01
CA ILE A 145 6.92 -3.46 11.12
C ILE A 145 7.66 -3.56 12.45
N LEU A 146 6.94 -3.72 13.57
CA LEU A 146 7.53 -3.77 14.91
C LEU A 146 8.42 -5.02 15.09
N ILE A 147 8.00 -6.17 14.55
CA ILE A 147 8.83 -7.38 14.51
C ILE A 147 10.13 -7.12 13.75
N ASN A 148 10.04 -6.52 12.55
CA ASN A 148 11.22 -6.22 11.74
C ASN A 148 12.13 -5.15 12.39
N LEU A 149 11.53 -4.18 13.08
CA LEU A 149 12.25 -3.17 13.84
C LEU A 149 13.06 -3.82 14.97
N ALA A 150 12.47 -4.77 15.71
CA ALA A 150 13.16 -5.52 16.75
C ALA A 150 14.29 -6.40 16.19
N LYS A 151 14.09 -7.03 15.03
CA LYS A 151 15.14 -7.84 14.37
C LYS A 151 16.33 -6.99 13.91
N LYS A 152 16.10 -5.75 13.49
CA LYS A 152 17.15 -4.84 12.99
C LYS A 152 17.89 -4.10 14.12
N ASN A 153 17.20 -3.75 15.20
CA ASN A 153 17.78 -2.96 16.28
C ASN A 153 18.15 -3.86 17.47
N THR A 154 19.42 -4.22 17.57
CA THR A 154 19.94 -5.07 18.65
C THR A 154 20.14 -4.31 19.98
N GLU A 155 20.17 -2.98 19.95
CA GLU A 155 20.28 -2.13 21.13
C GLU A 155 19.32 -0.93 21.03
N ILE A 156 18.54 -0.71 22.07
CA ILE A 156 17.61 0.41 22.23
C ILE A 156 17.97 1.16 23.51
N LYS A 157 18.36 2.43 23.38
CA LYS A 157 18.67 3.30 24.51
C LYS A 157 17.41 4.02 24.97
N THR A 158 17.09 3.92 26.26
CA THR A 158 15.97 4.67 26.85
C THR A 158 16.16 6.16 26.64
N ILE A 159 15.09 6.88 26.30
CA ILE A 159 15.17 8.31 25.94
C ILE A 159 15.73 9.15 27.08
N SER A 160 15.21 8.99 28.30
CA SER A 160 15.57 9.86 29.44
C SER A 160 16.95 9.54 30.04
N THR A 161 17.25 8.27 30.28
CA THR A 161 18.47 7.87 31.03
C THR A 161 19.59 7.35 30.13
N GLN A 162 19.32 7.18 28.84
CA GLN A 162 20.27 6.62 27.86
C GLN A 162 20.80 5.22 28.22
N LYS A 163 20.13 4.51 29.14
CA LYS A 163 20.45 3.13 29.49
C LYS A 163 20.11 2.18 28.34
N SER A 164 21.01 1.25 28.07
CA SER A 164 20.86 0.27 27.00
C SER A 164 19.88 -0.85 27.36
N ASN A 165 19.08 -1.24 26.38
CA ASN A 165 18.25 -2.43 26.37
C ASN A 165 18.65 -3.24 25.14
N TRP A 166 19.21 -4.41 25.32
CA TRP A 166 19.68 -5.25 24.22
C TRP A 166 18.62 -6.27 23.83
N ILE A 167 18.17 -6.23 22.58
CA ILE A 167 17.31 -7.25 22.00
C ILE A 167 18.23 -8.39 21.54
N THR A 168 18.37 -9.42 22.37
CA THR A 168 19.32 -10.52 22.11
C THR A 168 18.73 -11.65 21.28
N ARG A 169 17.40 -11.77 21.27
CA ARG A 169 16.67 -12.73 20.46
C ARG A 169 15.28 -12.22 20.13
N VAL A 170 14.78 -12.64 18.97
CA VAL A 170 13.41 -12.42 18.52
C VAL A 170 12.87 -13.78 18.06
N ASP A 171 11.70 -14.18 18.56
CA ASP A 171 10.99 -15.39 18.10
C ASP A 171 9.65 -15.02 17.46
N GLU A 172 8.77 -16.01 17.27
CA GLU A 172 7.46 -15.82 16.65
C GLU A 172 6.47 -15.03 17.52
N LYS A 173 6.70 -14.98 18.83
CA LYS A 173 5.74 -14.47 19.82
C LYS A 173 6.24 -13.25 20.58
N GLY A 174 7.54 -12.95 20.54
CA GLY A 174 8.10 -11.80 21.25
C GLY A 174 9.60 -11.64 21.13
N ILE A 175 10.12 -10.81 22.04
CA ILE A 175 11.50 -10.39 22.10
C ILE A 175 12.11 -10.67 23.48
N TYR A 176 13.40 -10.97 23.47
CA TYR A 176 14.20 -11.20 24.68
C TYR A 176 15.09 -9.98 24.91
N VAL A 177 14.84 -9.27 25.99
CA VAL A 177 15.47 -7.98 26.28
C VAL A 177 16.36 -8.08 27.52
N GLU A 178 17.62 -7.73 27.36
CA GLU A 178 18.58 -7.63 28.46
C GLU A 178 18.84 -6.16 28.82
N THR A 179 19.10 -5.92 30.09
CA THR A 179 19.56 -4.64 30.65
C THR A 179 20.79 -4.91 31.50
N GLU A 180 21.56 -3.89 31.85
CA GLU A 180 22.69 -4.04 32.78
C GLU A 180 22.23 -4.72 34.08
N SER A 181 21.12 -4.24 34.66
CA SER A 181 20.56 -4.80 35.89
C SER A 181 20.11 -6.25 35.74
N SER A 182 19.53 -6.64 34.60
CA SER A 182 19.10 -8.04 34.41
C SER A 182 20.28 -8.99 34.22
N ARG A 183 21.38 -8.53 33.60
CA ARG A 183 22.64 -9.26 33.49
C ARG A 183 23.32 -9.44 34.84
N GLU A 184 23.42 -8.37 35.63
CA GLU A 184 23.98 -8.41 36.99
C GLU A 184 23.21 -9.39 37.88
N LYS A 185 21.87 -9.32 37.86
CA LYS A 185 21.02 -10.24 38.64
C LYS A 185 21.21 -11.70 38.23
N TYR A 186 21.38 -11.97 36.93
CA TYR A 186 21.68 -13.33 36.46
C TYR A 186 23.05 -13.80 36.95
N GLN A 187 24.08 -12.94 36.87
CA GLN A 187 25.42 -13.25 37.37
C GLN A 187 25.44 -13.52 38.88
N ASN A 188 24.62 -12.81 39.65
CA ASN A 188 24.47 -13.00 41.09
C ASN A 188 23.57 -14.18 41.47
N GLY A 189 22.95 -14.87 40.50
CA GLY A 189 22.00 -15.96 40.74
C GLY A 189 20.62 -15.51 41.27
N GLU A 190 20.34 -14.21 41.24
CA GLU A 190 19.03 -13.63 41.63
C GLU A 190 17.96 -13.82 40.54
N LYS A 191 18.38 -14.19 39.33
CA LYS A 191 17.50 -14.40 38.18
C LYS A 191 17.95 -15.61 37.38
N GLU A 192 17.01 -16.40 36.90
CA GLU A 192 17.30 -17.62 36.11
C GLU A 192 17.82 -17.33 34.70
N SER A 193 17.60 -16.13 34.18
CA SER A 193 18.01 -15.74 32.82
C SER A 193 18.41 -14.27 32.77
N PRO A 194 19.36 -13.88 31.90
CA PRO A 194 19.83 -12.51 31.79
C PRO A 194 18.83 -11.58 31.10
N TRP A 195 17.77 -12.13 30.50
CA TRP A 195 16.77 -11.41 29.72
C TRP A 195 15.40 -11.42 30.37
N ASP A 196 14.55 -10.46 29.99
CA ASP A 196 13.11 -10.49 30.18
C ASP A 196 12.44 -10.75 28.83
N TYR A 197 11.39 -11.57 28.85
CA TYR A 197 10.60 -11.84 27.64
C TYR A 197 9.42 -10.88 27.55
N ILE A 198 9.29 -10.21 26.39
CA ILE A 198 8.22 -9.26 26.09
C ILE A 198 7.48 -9.75 24.85
N THR A 199 6.18 -10.06 24.98
CA THR A 199 5.39 -10.56 23.85
C THR A 199 5.05 -9.46 22.85
N PHE A 200 4.86 -9.82 21.57
CA PHE A 200 4.35 -8.88 20.58
C PHE A 200 2.96 -8.38 20.93
N ALA A 201 2.09 -9.21 21.50
CA ALA A 201 0.80 -8.76 22.03
C ALA A 201 0.94 -7.64 23.08
N PHE A 202 1.96 -7.71 23.95
CA PHE A 202 2.23 -6.64 24.93
C PHE A 202 2.78 -5.37 24.26
N ILE A 203 3.64 -5.51 23.24
CA ILE A 203 4.16 -4.38 22.47
C ILE A 203 3.02 -3.70 21.70
N MET A 204 2.16 -4.48 21.04
CA MET A 204 0.98 -4.00 20.31
C MET A 204 0.00 -3.28 21.24
N GLN A 205 -0.22 -3.79 22.45
CA GLN A 205 -1.00 -3.08 23.46
C GLN A 205 -0.38 -1.72 23.81
N GLY A 206 0.94 -1.62 23.93
CA GLY A 206 1.62 -0.35 24.13
C GLY A 206 1.49 0.58 22.92
N TRP A 207 1.49 0.03 21.70
CA TRP A 207 1.28 0.77 20.47
C TRP A 207 -0.14 1.37 20.42
N GLU A 208 -1.16 0.58 20.74
CA GLU A 208 -2.56 1.03 20.88
C GLU A 208 -2.71 2.17 21.89
N GLU A 209 -2.09 2.04 23.07
CA GLU A 209 -2.07 3.08 24.09
C GLU A 209 -1.46 4.38 23.55
N PHE A 210 -0.35 4.28 22.82
CA PHE A 210 0.33 5.41 22.22
C PHE A 210 -0.50 6.09 21.11
N ILE A 211 -1.01 5.34 20.13
CA ILE A 211 -1.75 5.93 18.99
C ILE A 211 -3.04 6.62 19.45
N LYS A 212 -3.66 6.14 20.54
CA LYS A 212 -4.87 6.73 21.12
C LYS A 212 -4.64 8.14 21.63
N VAL A 213 -3.49 8.40 22.25
CA VAL A 213 -3.16 9.73 22.80
C VAL A 213 -2.34 10.59 21.84
N ARG A 214 -1.70 9.98 20.82
CA ARG A 214 -0.83 10.57 19.79
C ARG A 214 0.45 11.25 20.31
N THR A 215 0.43 11.77 21.53
CA THR A 215 1.57 12.29 22.28
C THR A 215 1.56 11.69 23.69
N ALA A 216 2.43 10.70 23.91
CA ALA A 216 2.46 9.88 25.11
C ALA A 216 3.70 10.15 25.98
N THR A 217 3.47 10.27 27.28
CA THR A 217 4.45 10.15 28.36
C THR A 217 4.36 8.76 28.99
N GLN A 218 5.26 8.43 29.93
CA GLN A 218 5.21 7.14 30.62
C GLN A 218 3.89 6.85 31.33
N SER A 219 3.18 7.89 31.81
CA SER A 219 1.88 7.73 32.49
C SER A 219 0.72 7.36 31.56
N ASP A 220 0.87 7.57 30.26
CA ASP A 220 -0.16 7.23 29.27
C ASP A 220 -0.18 5.73 28.94
N PHE A 221 0.85 4.97 29.35
CA PHE A 221 0.96 3.53 29.21
C PHE A 221 0.41 2.83 30.46
N ILE A 222 -0.89 2.56 30.50
CA ILE A 222 -1.59 2.05 31.69
C ILE A 222 -1.40 0.54 31.83
N LYS A 223 -1.73 -0.20 30.78
CA LYS A 223 -1.61 -1.67 30.72
C LYS A 223 -0.16 -2.10 30.58
N THR A 224 0.68 -1.26 29.97
CA THR A 224 2.10 -1.54 29.73
C THR A 224 3.08 -0.77 30.64
N LYS A 225 2.59 -0.18 31.74
CA LYS A 225 3.34 0.70 32.68
C LYS A 225 4.73 0.20 33.11
N GLY A 226 4.91 -1.11 33.26
CA GLY A 226 6.18 -1.71 33.72
C GLY A 226 7.33 -1.66 32.70
N ARG A 227 7.03 -1.33 31.44
CA ARG A 227 8.00 -1.27 30.33
C ARG A 227 7.83 -0.02 29.48
N SER A 228 7.07 0.97 29.95
CA SER A 228 6.77 2.20 29.19
C SER A 228 8.03 2.91 28.71
N SER A 229 9.08 3.00 29.54
CA SER A 229 10.36 3.60 29.14
C SER A 229 11.05 2.87 27.97
N PHE A 230 10.94 1.53 27.91
CA PHE A 230 11.48 0.74 26.81
C PHE A 230 10.60 0.91 25.57
N LEU A 231 9.28 0.78 25.70
CA LEU A 231 8.33 0.92 24.59
C LEU A 231 8.43 2.30 23.93
N MET A 232 8.54 3.37 24.71
CA MET A 232 8.74 4.72 24.17
C MET A 232 10.02 4.82 23.33
N ALA A 233 11.13 4.28 23.84
CA ALA A 233 12.41 4.30 23.12
C ALA A 233 12.41 3.38 21.89
N PHE A 234 11.66 2.28 21.95
CA PHE A 234 11.50 1.35 20.84
C PHE A 234 10.66 1.99 19.72
N PHE A 235 9.51 2.57 20.06
CA PHE A 235 8.66 3.27 19.08
C PHE A 235 9.34 4.51 18.50
N SER A 236 10.19 5.21 19.25
CA SER A 236 10.94 6.35 18.71
C SER A 236 11.96 5.98 17.62
N GLN A 237 12.24 4.68 17.40
CA GLN A 237 13.05 4.25 16.26
C GLN A 237 12.27 4.29 14.94
N LEU A 238 10.94 4.41 14.97
CA LEU A 238 10.12 4.56 13.78
C LEU A 238 10.28 5.97 13.20
N PRO A 239 10.42 6.12 11.87
CA PRO A 239 10.72 7.41 11.25
C PRO A 239 9.60 8.45 11.42
N PHE A 240 8.37 7.99 11.67
CA PHE A 240 7.18 8.82 11.91
C PHE A 240 6.87 9.05 13.40
N VAL A 241 7.76 8.62 14.31
CA VAL A 241 7.66 8.92 15.75
C VAL A 241 8.76 9.92 16.11
N GLY A 242 8.38 11.01 16.77
CA GLY A 242 9.29 12.02 17.30
C GLY A 242 9.42 11.93 18.82
N VAL A 243 10.55 12.41 19.35
CA VAL A 243 10.73 12.65 20.78
C VAL A 243 10.45 14.12 21.08
N THR A 244 9.68 14.40 22.12
CA THR A 244 9.28 15.76 22.53
C THR A 244 9.18 15.86 24.05
N THR A 245 8.70 17.00 24.55
CA THR A 245 8.39 17.21 25.96
C THR A 245 6.93 17.62 26.13
N LYS A 246 6.22 16.98 27.06
CA LYS A 246 4.86 17.32 27.50
C LYS A 246 4.90 17.60 28.99
N GLU A 247 4.52 18.82 29.39
CA GLU A 247 4.52 19.23 30.81
C GLU A 247 5.86 18.93 31.53
N THR A 248 6.98 19.28 30.88
CA THR A 248 8.37 19.02 31.34
C THR A 248 8.81 17.55 31.39
N LYS A 249 7.93 16.61 31.05
CA LYS A 249 8.27 15.18 30.96
C LYS A 249 8.64 14.81 29.53
N VAL A 250 9.57 13.88 29.40
CA VAL A 250 9.90 13.25 28.12
C VAL A 250 8.66 12.55 27.57
N ALA A 251 8.37 12.78 26.30
CA ALA A 251 7.24 12.22 25.57
C ALA A 251 7.66 11.73 24.18
N ILE A 252 6.88 10.83 23.60
CA ILE A 252 6.92 10.50 22.18
C ILE A 252 5.66 11.03 21.50
N THR A 253 5.76 11.38 20.22
CA THR A 253 4.64 11.94 19.45
C THR A 253 4.61 11.40 18.04
N LEU A 254 3.42 11.15 17.49
CA LEU A 254 3.26 10.84 16.08
C LEU A 254 3.49 12.12 15.27
N LYS A 255 4.40 12.07 14.30
CA LYS A 255 4.64 13.19 13.39
C LYS A 255 3.39 13.42 12.55
N GLU A 256 2.96 14.67 12.49
CA GLU A 256 1.88 15.10 11.61
C GLU A 256 2.49 15.59 10.30
N TYR A 257 1.88 15.16 9.20
CA TYR A 257 2.27 15.58 7.87
C TYR A 257 1.18 16.47 7.29
N THR A 258 1.56 17.63 6.80
CA THR A 258 0.67 18.51 6.05
C THR A 258 0.55 18.03 4.60
N THR A 259 -0.51 18.44 3.89
CA THR A 259 -0.78 17.97 2.51
C THR A 259 0.38 18.22 1.54
N ASP A 260 1.13 19.31 1.73
CA ASP A 260 2.33 19.67 0.96
C ASP A 260 3.56 18.80 1.28
N GLN A 261 3.54 18.07 2.40
CA GLN A 261 4.60 17.14 2.78
C GLN A 261 4.35 15.74 2.21
N LEU A 262 3.12 15.41 1.84
CA LEU A 262 2.76 14.15 1.21
C LEU A 262 3.40 14.02 -0.19
N PRO A 263 3.67 12.80 -0.67
CA PRO A 263 4.15 12.59 -2.03
C PRO A 263 3.15 13.16 -3.05
N GLU A 264 3.62 13.99 -3.98
CA GLU A 264 2.78 14.55 -5.06
C GLU A 264 2.52 13.56 -6.21
N GLY A 265 3.08 12.36 -6.16
CA GLY A 265 2.95 11.32 -7.17
C GLY A 265 3.26 9.92 -6.64
N ASN A 266 2.97 8.92 -7.49
CA ASN A 266 3.27 7.51 -7.21
C ASN A 266 4.80 7.31 -6.98
N ILE A 267 5.16 6.46 -6.01
CA ILE A 267 6.54 6.08 -5.70
C ILE A 267 7.32 5.57 -6.92
N GLU A 268 6.67 4.86 -7.84
CA GLU A 268 7.30 4.37 -9.07
C GLU A 268 7.78 5.51 -9.97
N LEU A 269 7.00 6.60 -10.05
CA LEU A 269 7.40 7.79 -10.79
C LEU A 269 8.62 8.46 -10.15
N THR A 270 8.65 8.50 -8.82
CA THR A 270 9.76 9.05 -8.03
C THR A 270 11.04 8.23 -8.21
N ILE A 271 10.96 6.90 -8.11
CA ILE A 271 12.10 5.99 -8.30
C ILE A 271 12.59 6.04 -9.75
N SER A 272 11.69 5.94 -10.72
CA SER A 272 12.04 5.98 -12.14
C SER A 272 12.77 7.28 -12.51
N PHE A 273 12.37 8.42 -11.93
CA PHE A 273 13.06 9.68 -12.17
C PHE A 273 14.43 9.76 -11.48
N LEU A 274 14.56 9.18 -10.28
CA LEU A 274 15.86 9.08 -9.60
C LEU A 274 16.87 8.28 -10.44
N ASP A 275 16.44 7.16 -11.01
CA ASP A 275 17.27 6.34 -11.88
C ASP A 275 17.72 7.10 -13.13
N GLU A 276 16.84 7.91 -13.73
CA GLU A 276 17.16 8.76 -14.87
C GLU A 276 18.18 9.86 -14.51
N ILE A 277 18.02 10.49 -13.33
CA ILE A 277 19.01 11.46 -12.80
C ILE A 277 20.39 10.83 -12.70
N ILE A 278 20.47 9.62 -12.14
CA ILE A 278 21.74 8.91 -11.93
C ILE A 278 22.34 8.47 -13.27
N LYS A 279 21.54 7.84 -14.13
CA LYS A 279 22.01 7.22 -15.37
C LYS A 279 22.40 8.25 -16.42
N ASP A 280 21.56 9.26 -16.61
CA ASP A 280 21.71 10.25 -17.67
C ASP A 280 22.37 11.55 -17.17
N ASN A 281 22.81 11.57 -15.90
CA ASN A 281 23.44 12.71 -15.23
C ASN A 281 22.63 14.01 -15.38
N ILE A 282 21.30 13.88 -15.28
CA ILE A 282 20.35 14.98 -15.43
C ILE A 282 20.41 15.87 -14.19
N ASP A 283 20.53 17.19 -14.38
CA ASP A 283 20.32 18.14 -13.30
C ASP A 283 18.80 18.30 -13.05
N PRO A 284 18.26 17.80 -11.92
CA PRO A 284 16.82 17.85 -11.66
C PRO A 284 16.29 19.27 -11.50
N ARG A 285 17.15 20.28 -11.31
CA ARG A 285 16.75 21.69 -11.28
C ARG A 285 16.47 22.26 -12.68
N LYS A 286 16.84 21.54 -13.73
CA LYS A 286 16.79 21.96 -15.14
C LYS A 286 15.73 21.23 -15.96
N ILE A 287 14.76 20.58 -15.31
CA ILE A 287 13.66 19.83 -15.97
C ILE A 287 13.03 20.62 -17.14
N ASN A 288 12.68 21.89 -16.92
CA ASN A 288 12.03 22.74 -17.94
C ASN A 288 12.90 23.02 -19.17
N SER A 289 14.23 22.88 -19.05
CA SER A 289 15.18 23.08 -20.14
C SER A 289 15.60 21.78 -20.83
N ILE A 290 15.48 20.65 -20.13
CA ILE A 290 15.90 19.32 -20.61
C ILE A 290 14.75 18.64 -21.36
N PHE A 291 13.53 18.72 -20.82
CA PHE A 291 12.34 18.14 -21.44
C PHE A 291 11.54 19.23 -22.16
N LYS A 292 10.98 18.88 -23.32
CA LYS A 292 10.22 19.83 -24.16
C LYS A 292 8.71 19.64 -24.09
N GLU A 293 8.26 18.46 -23.70
CA GLU A 293 6.84 18.13 -23.59
C GLU A 293 6.30 18.53 -22.21
N GLU A 294 5.25 19.37 -22.18
CA GLU A 294 4.67 19.88 -20.94
C GLU A 294 4.20 18.76 -19.99
N LYS A 295 3.66 17.67 -20.55
CA LYS A 295 3.24 16.48 -19.77
C LYS A 295 4.44 15.84 -19.06
N ILE A 296 5.56 15.67 -19.76
CA ILE A 296 6.78 15.10 -19.20
C ILE A 296 7.36 16.04 -18.14
N ILE A 297 7.42 17.33 -18.42
CA ILE A 297 7.88 18.35 -17.47
C ILE A 297 7.08 18.28 -16.16
N ARG A 298 5.74 18.21 -16.22
CA ARG A 298 4.89 18.11 -15.02
C ARG A 298 5.14 16.81 -14.24
N LEU A 299 5.23 15.67 -14.92
CA LEU A 299 5.47 14.38 -14.26
C LEU A 299 6.84 14.34 -13.58
N LYS A 300 7.88 14.82 -14.27
CA LYS A 300 9.25 14.89 -13.74
C LYS A 300 9.36 15.90 -12.60
N SER A 301 8.63 17.02 -12.66
CA SER A 301 8.56 17.99 -11.56
C SER A 301 7.91 17.39 -10.30
N ARG A 302 6.81 16.66 -10.45
CA ARG A 302 6.16 15.96 -9.33
C ARG A 302 7.06 14.88 -8.74
N ALA A 303 7.72 14.10 -9.59
CA ALA A 303 8.70 13.11 -9.16
C ALA A 303 9.87 13.77 -8.40
N ARG A 304 10.36 14.93 -8.87
CA ARG A 304 11.37 15.74 -8.18
C ARG A 304 10.91 16.17 -6.78
N GLN A 305 9.68 16.67 -6.66
CA GLN A 305 9.09 17.03 -5.36
C GLN A 305 8.95 15.80 -4.45
N GLY A 306 8.61 14.63 -5.01
CA GLY A 306 8.62 13.36 -4.30
C GLY A 306 10.01 12.96 -3.79
N LEU A 307 11.07 13.22 -4.55
CA LEU A 307 12.47 13.04 -4.15
C LEU A 307 12.97 14.12 -3.17
N LYS A 308 12.18 15.18 -2.94
CA LYS A 308 12.58 16.37 -2.16
C LYS A 308 13.86 17.03 -2.70
N LEU A 309 13.99 17.12 -4.03
CA LEU A 309 15.08 17.77 -4.79
C LEU A 309 14.65 19.08 -5.48
#